data_AF-A0A2V5ZXT2-F1
#
_entry.id   AF-A0A2V5ZXT2-F1
#
_cell.length_a   1.000
_cell.length_b   1.000
_cell.length_c   1.000
_cell.angle_alpha   90.00
_cell.angle_beta   90.00
_cell.angle_gamma   90.00
#
_symmetry.space_group_name_H-M   'P 1'
#
loop_
_entity.id
_entity.type
_entity.pdbx_description
1 polymer ?
#
loop_
_entity_poly.entity_id
_entity_poly.type
_entity_poly.pdbx_seq_one_letter_code
_entity_poly.pdbx_strand_id
1 'polypeptide(L)'
;MVQPPGGSGPGVWIPTPPAFLPYLLPQWGFVAPFGMSSPSQFRPPGPPALESQQYAADYEEVKELGALVGSTRTEDQTEIALFWADGAGTETPPGHWNSIAQTIGATRGVTLEENVRLFALLNIAMADAAICSWDAKYTYHFWRPVTAIAFA
;
A
#
# COMPACT_ATOMS: atom_id res chain seq x y z
N MET A 1 11.59 12.34 -17.10
CA MET A 1 10.81 12.25 -15.85
C MET A 1 9.58 11.42 -16.11
N VAL A 2 9.26 10.46 -15.24
CA VAL A 2 7.97 9.75 -15.30
C VAL A 2 6.89 10.76 -14.94
N GLN A 3 5.96 11.02 -15.85
CA GLN A 3 4.86 11.93 -15.58
C GLN A 3 3.92 11.26 -14.56
N PRO A 4 3.45 11.98 -13.52
CA PRO A 4 2.39 11.44 -12.70
C PRO A 4 1.16 11.16 -13.57
N PRO A 5 0.31 10.18 -13.21
CA PRO A 5 -0.94 9.97 -13.92
C PRO A 5 -1.71 11.29 -14.05
N GLY A 6 -1.92 11.70 -15.30
CA GLY A 6 -2.76 12.83 -15.67
C GLY A 6 -4.06 12.29 -16.27
N GLY A 7 -5.20 12.86 -15.86
CA GLY A 7 -6.50 12.49 -16.37
C GLY A 7 -7.64 12.99 -15.49
N SER A 8 -8.86 12.76 -15.93
CA SER A 8 -10.09 13.04 -15.18
C SER A 8 -11.15 12.00 -15.52
N GLY A 9 -12.11 11.79 -14.61
CA GLY A 9 -13.23 10.89 -14.79
C GLY A 9 -13.17 9.60 -13.96
N PRO A 10 -14.18 8.72 -14.10
CA PRO A 10 -14.31 7.52 -13.28
C PRO A 10 -13.09 6.59 -13.37
N GLY A 11 -12.66 6.07 -12.22
CA GLY A 11 -11.54 5.12 -12.11
C GLY A 11 -10.14 5.72 -12.14
N VAL A 12 -9.99 7.01 -12.46
CA VAL A 12 -8.67 7.66 -12.61
C VAL A 12 -8.22 8.27 -11.29
N TRP A 13 -7.00 7.95 -10.88
CA TRP A 13 -6.37 8.59 -9.71
C TRP A 13 -6.23 10.09 -9.89
N ILE A 14 -6.59 10.82 -8.83
CA ILE A 14 -6.30 12.24 -8.66
C ILE A 14 -5.73 12.47 -7.26
N PRO A 15 -5.02 13.59 -7.03
CA PRO A 15 -4.64 14.00 -5.68
C PRO A 15 -5.85 14.11 -4.76
N THR A 16 -5.73 13.65 -3.51
CA THR A 16 -6.83 13.61 -2.55
C THR A 16 -6.67 14.66 -1.44
N PRO A 17 -7.76 15.15 -0.83
CA PRO A 17 -7.70 16.02 0.34
C PRO A 17 -7.01 15.33 1.53
N PRO A 18 -6.51 16.11 2.51
CA PRO A 18 -6.54 17.58 2.56
C PRO A 18 -5.39 18.24 1.77
N ALA A 19 -4.29 17.51 1.54
CA ALA A 19 -3.04 18.09 1.05
C ALA A 19 -2.90 18.07 -0.48
N PHE A 20 -3.67 17.24 -1.19
CA PHE A 20 -3.60 17.11 -2.66
C PHE A 20 -2.17 16.88 -3.16
N LEU A 21 -1.43 16.01 -2.45
CA LEU A 21 -0.04 15.70 -2.77
C LEU A 21 0.08 14.98 -4.12
N PRO A 22 1.20 15.16 -4.85
CA PRO A 22 1.45 14.45 -6.09
C PRO A 22 1.60 12.94 -5.86
N TYR A 23 1.48 12.16 -6.93
CA TYR A 23 1.71 10.73 -6.89
C TYR A 23 3.13 10.43 -6.41
N LEU A 24 3.25 9.62 -5.36
CA LEU A 24 4.50 9.44 -4.64
C LEU A 24 5.49 8.57 -5.42
N LEU A 25 6.77 8.99 -5.47
CA LEU A 25 7.92 8.25 -6.00
C LEU A 25 7.70 7.60 -7.39
N PRO A 26 7.49 8.40 -8.45
CA PRO A 26 7.16 7.88 -9.79
C PRO A 26 8.23 7.03 -10.45
N GLN A 27 9.45 7.05 -9.93
CA GLN A 27 10.56 6.25 -10.42
C GLN A 27 10.74 4.92 -9.67
N TRP A 28 9.99 4.67 -8.58
CA TRP A 28 10.28 3.53 -7.69
C TRP A 28 10.11 2.16 -8.36
N GLY A 29 9.13 2.04 -9.26
CA GLY A 29 8.94 0.82 -10.06
C GLY A 29 10.06 0.53 -11.06
N PHE A 30 11.05 1.44 -11.23
CA PHE A 30 12.20 1.24 -12.11
C PHE A 30 13.50 0.92 -11.35
N VAL A 31 13.44 0.84 -10.02
CA VAL A 31 14.60 0.41 -9.22
C VAL A 31 14.92 -1.05 -9.55
N ALA A 32 16.21 -1.36 -9.68
CA ALA A 32 16.67 -2.72 -9.89
C ALA A 32 16.28 -3.60 -8.69
N PRO A 33 15.50 -4.69 -8.90
CA PRO A 33 15.13 -5.58 -7.81
C PRO A 33 16.34 -6.36 -7.27
N PHE A 34 16.25 -6.82 -6.03
CA PHE A 34 17.30 -7.59 -5.35
C PHE A 34 17.12 -9.10 -5.53
N GLY A 35 15.90 -9.61 -5.39
CA GLY A 35 15.54 -11.03 -5.49
C GLY A 35 14.57 -11.35 -6.62
N MET A 36 13.73 -10.41 -7.05
CA MET A 36 12.89 -10.54 -8.24
C MET A 36 13.71 -10.40 -9.53
N SER A 37 13.22 -11.00 -10.61
CA SER A 37 13.77 -10.89 -11.96
C SER A 37 13.35 -9.61 -12.69
N SER A 38 12.21 -9.02 -12.30
CA SER A 38 11.72 -7.76 -12.85
C SER A 38 10.72 -7.10 -11.89
N PRO A 39 10.53 -5.76 -11.94
CA PRO A 39 9.51 -5.07 -11.15
C PRO A 39 8.09 -5.60 -11.36
N SER A 40 7.78 -6.10 -12.55
CA SER A 40 6.46 -6.61 -12.90
C SER A 40 6.26 -8.10 -12.62
N GLN A 41 7.24 -8.80 -12.04
CA GLN A 41 7.19 -10.26 -11.86
C GLN A 41 5.93 -10.73 -11.13
N PHE A 42 5.48 -9.97 -10.13
CA PHE A 42 4.29 -10.28 -9.33
C PHE A 42 3.18 -9.24 -9.50
N ARG A 43 3.16 -8.50 -10.62
CA ARG A 43 2.08 -7.55 -10.90
C ARG A 43 0.75 -8.30 -10.96
N PRO A 44 -0.25 -7.96 -10.12
CA PRO A 44 -1.56 -8.60 -10.15
C PRO A 44 -2.32 -8.25 -11.43
N PRO A 45 -3.46 -8.91 -11.74
CA PRO A 45 -4.39 -8.36 -12.71
C PRO A 45 -4.86 -6.96 -12.28
N GLY A 46 -5.36 -6.18 -13.25
CA GLY A 46 -5.90 -4.85 -12.98
C GLY A 46 -7.13 -4.86 -12.05
N PRO A 47 -7.54 -3.69 -11.55
CA PRO A 47 -8.71 -3.56 -10.70
C PRO A 47 -9.98 -4.07 -11.42
N PRO A 48 -11.01 -4.52 -10.67
CA PRO A 48 -12.28 -4.89 -11.25
C PRO A 48 -12.87 -3.74 -12.11
N ALA A 49 -13.56 -4.11 -13.19
CA ALA A 49 -14.24 -3.13 -14.02
C ALA A 49 -15.29 -2.35 -13.20
N LEU A 50 -15.42 -1.04 -13.42
CA LEU A 50 -16.30 -0.18 -12.62
C LEU A 50 -17.78 -0.61 -12.68
N GLU A 51 -18.21 -1.18 -13.81
CA GLU A 51 -19.58 -1.70 -14.00
C GLU A 51 -19.77 -3.13 -13.46
N SER A 52 -18.73 -3.73 -12.88
CA SER A 52 -18.80 -5.10 -12.39
C SER A 52 -19.47 -5.18 -11.02
N GLN A 53 -20.14 -6.31 -10.78
CA GLN A 53 -20.71 -6.61 -9.46
C GLN A 53 -19.64 -6.64 -8.36
N GLN A 54 -18.42 -7.09 -8.68
CA GLN A 54 -17.31 -7.10 -7.73
C GLN A 54 -16.95 -5.67 -7.30
N TYR A 55 -16.79 -4.75 -8.25
CA TYR A 55 -16.48 -3.35 -7.93
C TYR A 55 -17.58 -2.72 -7.07
N ALA A 56 -18.85 -2.97 -7.39
CA ALA A 56 -19.97 -2.46 -6.62
C ALA A 56 -19.95 -2.98 -5.17
N ALA A 57 -19.63 -4.27 -4.96
CA ALA A 57 -19.51 -4.85 -3.62
C ALA A 57 -18.35 -4.24 -2.82
N ASP A 58 -17.16 -4.14 -3.43
CA ASP A 58 -15.97 -3.56 -2.80
C ASP A 58 -16.19 -2.08 -2.45
N TYR A 59 -16.88 -1.34 -3.33
CA TYR A 59 -17.24 0.05 -3.12
C TYR A 59 -18.15 0.24 -1.90
N GLU A 60 -19.23 -0.54 -1.80
CA GLU A 60 -20.17 -0.43 -0.68
C GLU A 60 -19.52 -0.85 0.64
N GLU A 61 -18.69 -1.90 0.65
CA GLU A 61 -17.93 -2.30 1.85
C GLU A 61 -17.04 -1.16 2.35
N VAL A 62 -16.25 -0.55 1.45
CA VAL A 62 -15.34 0.54 1.83
C VAL A 62 -16.12 1.80 2.23
N LYS A 63 -17.26 2.08 1.60
CA LYS A 63 -18.11 3.21 1.96
C LYS A 63 -18.72 3.03 3.36
N GLU A 64 -19.21 1.84 3.68
CA GLU A 64 -19.83 1.52 4.96
C GLU A 64 -18.79 1.51 6.10
N LEU A 65 -17.70 0.75 5.92
CA LEU A 65 -16.68 0.56 6.95
C LEU A 65 -15.68 1.73 7.02
N GLY A 66 -15.50 2.50 5.94
CA GLY A 66 -14.53 3.59 5.87
C GLY A 66 -15.09 4.97 6.23
N ALA A 67 -16.41 5.08 6.46
CA ALA A 67 -17.04 6.35 6.77
C ALA A 67 -16.49 6.99 8.06
N LEU A 68 -16.33 8.33 8.04
CA LEU A 68 -15.97 9.10 9.24
C LEU A 68 -17.11 9.18 10.25
N VAL A 69 -18.35 9.25 9.76
CA VAL A 69 -19.57 9.38 10.56
C VAL A 69 -20.57 8.33 10.08
N GLY A 70 -21.20 7.63 11.02
CA GLY A 70 -22.21 6.61 10.71
C GLY A 70 -21.66 5.29 10.17
N SER A 71 -20.35 5.04 10.34
CA SER A 71 -19.77 3.74 9.98
C SER A 71 -20.27 2.62 10.89
N THR A 72 -20.42 1.42 10.33
CA THR A 72 -20.72 0.18 11.08
C THR A 72 -19.45 -0.51 11.58
N ARG A 73 -18.27 0.04 11.29
CA ARG A 73 -16.98 -0.49 11.72
C ARG A 73 -16.91 -0.56 13.26
N THR A 74 -16.42 -1.68 13.77
CA THR A 74 -16.24 -1.88 15.22
C THR A 74 -15.07 -1.05 15.77
N GLU A 75 -15.02 -0.93 17.09
CA GLU A 75 -13.87 -0.30 17.76
C GLU A 75 -12.57 -1.06 17.46
N ASP A 76 -12.58 -2.39 17.56
CA ASP A 76 -11.41 -3.23 17.25
C ASP A 76 -10.90 -3.04 15.82
N GLN A 77 -11.79 -2.97 14.83
CA GLN A 77 -11.42 -2.67 13.45
C GLN A 77 -10.81 -1.26 13.30
N THR A 78 -11.23 -0.29 14.11
CA THR A 78 -10.63 1.05 14.14
C THR A 78 -9.21 0.99 14.71
N GLU A 79 -9.02 0.29 15.83
CA GLU A 79 -7.70 0.14 16.44
C GLU A 79 -6.73 -0.59 15.51
N ILE A 80 -7.18 -1.65 14.82
CA ILE A 80 -6.39 -2.35 13.81
C ILE A 80 -5.97 -1.40 12.68
N ALA A 81 -6.88 -0.56 12.19
CA ALA A 81 -6.59 0.39 11.13
C ALA A 81 -5.56 1.46 11.57
N LEU A 82 -5.68 1.95 12.81
CA LEU A 82 -4.74 2.92 13.38
C LEU A 82 -3.36 2.31 13.64
N PHE A 83 -3.33 1.06 14.14
CA PHE A 83 -2.10 0.33 14.45
C PHE A 83 -1.22 0.13 13.20
N TRP A 84 -1.82 -0.15 12.04
CA TRP A 84 -1.11 -0.41 10.79
C TRP A 84 -0.99 0.81 9.85
N ALA A 85 -1.41 2.01 10.28
CA ALA A 85 -1.53 3.16 9.40
C ALA A 85 -0.18 3.66 8.84
N ASP A 86 0.86 3.68 9.69
CA ASP A 86 2.27 3.94 9.35
C ASP A 86 2.53 5.02 8.27
N GLY A 87 1.89 6.17 8.46
CA GLY A 87 1.97 7.30 7.53
C GLY A 87 3.30 8.05 7.53
N ALA A 88 3.37 9.12 6.73
CA ALA A 88 4.53 10.00 6.72
C ALA A 88 4.81 10.59 8.12
N GLY A 89 6.07 10.54 8.56
CA GLY A 89 6.48 11.00 9.89
C GLY A 89 6.51 9.90 10.95
N THR A 90 6.11 8.65 10.62
CA THR A 90 6.35 7.47 11.47
C THR A 90 7.55 6.66 10.96
N GLU A 91 7.77 5.47 11.53
CA GLU A 91 8.73 4.49 11.02
C GLU A 91 8.35 3.91 9.64
N THR A 92 7.13 4.21 9.14
CA THR A 92 6.53 3.66 7.91
C THR A 92 6.40 2.13 7.95
N PRO A 93 5.64 1.48 7.04
CA PRO A 93 5.43 0.03 7.14
C PRO A 93 6.74 -0.79 7.17
N PRO A 94 7.80 -0.46 6.40
CA PRO A 94 9.09 -1.16 6.51
C PRO A 94 9.75 -1.05 7.90
N GLY A 95 9.61 0.10 8.58
CA GLY A 95 10.14 0.28 9.94
C GLY A 95 9.39 -0.57 10.95
N HIS A 96 8.05 -0.57 10.88
CA HIS A 96 7.21 -1.38 11.76
C HIS A 96 7.52 -2.89 11.62
N TRP A 97 7.71 -3.38 10.40
CA TRP A 97 8.16 -4.77 10.17
C TRP A 97 9.56 -5.05 10.75
N ASN A 98 10.48 -4.08 10.71
CA ASN A 98 11.78 -4.21 11.37
C ASN A 98 11.63 -4.21 12.91
N SER A 99 10.73 -3.41 13.47
CA SER A 99 10.40 -3.42 14.90
C SER A 99 9.86 -4.78 15.34
N ILE A 100 8.97 -5.39 14.56
CA ILE A 100 8.48 -6.76 14.78
C ILE A 100 9.65 -7.78 14.73
N ALA A 101 10.53 -7.67 13.73
CA ALA A 101 11.68 -8.56 13.60
C ALA A 101 12.65 -8.47 14.79
N GLN A 102 12.86 -7.25 15.32
CA GLN A 102 13.66 -7.04 16.54
C GLN A 102 13.04 -7.77 17.73
N THR A 103 11.73 -7.65 17.95
CA THR A 103 11.02 -8.36 19.01
C THR A 103 11.18 -9.87 18.86
N ILE A 104 10.98 -10.41 17.65
CA ILE A 104 11.11 -11.86 17.39
C ILE A 104 12.53 -12.35 17.68
N GLY A 105 13.54 -11.63 17.20
CA GLY A 105 14.94 -11.97 17.45
C GLY A 105 15.27 -11.99 18.94
N ALA A 106 14.83 -10.98 19.68
CA ALA A 106 15.02 -10.89 21.13
C ALA A 106 14.28 -12.01 21.88
N THR A 107 13.02 -12.30 21.55
CA THR A 107 12.22 -13.34 22.22
C THR A 107 12.75 -14.74 21.96
N ARG A 108 13.27 -15.01 20.76
CA ARG A 108 13.80 -16.34 20.40
C ARG A 108 15.24 -16.58 20.85
N GLY A 109 15.95 -15.54 21.31
CA GLY A 109 17.34 -15.67 21.75
C GLY A 109 18.29 -16.10 20.63
N VAL A 110 18.02 -15.67 19.39
CA VAL A 110 18.82 -16.04 18.21
C VAL A 110 20.22 -15.41 18.27
N THR A 111 21.18 -16.03 17.59
CA THR A 111 22.54 -15.50 17.52
C THR A 111 22.62 -14.20 16.71
N LEU A 112 23.77 -13.52 16.76
CA LEU A 112 24.01 -12.34 15.93
C LEU A 112 23.92 -12.69 14.44
N GLU A 113 24.50 -13.82 14.03
CA GLU A 113 24.50 -14.29 12.64
C GLU A 113 23.07 -14.60 12.14
N GLU A 114 22.25 -15.20 12.99
CA GLU A 114 20.84 -15.46 12.70
C GLU A 114 20.04 -14.16 12.57
N ASN A 115 20.28 -13.18 13.45
CA ASN A 115 19.67 -11.85 13.35
C ASN A 115 20.10 -11.14 12.06
N VAL A 116 21.39 -11.13 11.73
CA VAL A 116 21.90 -10.53 10.48
C VAL A 116 21.17 -11.14 9.28
N ARG A 117 21.01 -12.48 9.26
CA ARG A 117 20.29 -13.17 8.20
C ARG A 117 18.79 -12.81 8.17
N LEU A 118 18.13 -12.73 9.33
CA LEU A 118 16.73 -12.33 9.45
C LEU A 118 16.50 -10.94 8.85
N PHE A 119 17.27 -9.95 9.29
CA PHE A 119 17.13 -8.57 8.81
C PHE A 119 17.49 -8.42 7.34
N ALA A 120 18.54 -9.11 6.87
CA ALA A 120 18.93 -9.06 5.46
C ALA A 120 17.82 -9.59 4.55
N LEU A 121 17.28 -10.78 4.85
CA LEU A 121 16.22 -11.38 4.05
C LEU A 121 14.92 -10.59 4.10
N LEU A 122 14.54 -10.11 5.30
CA LEU A 122 13.35 -9.27 5.47
C LEU A 122 13.44 -7.98 4.64
N ASN A 123 14.54 -7.24 4.75
CA ASN A 123 14.67 -5.96 4.06
C ASN A 123 14.85 -6.11 2.54
N ILE A 124 15.50 -7.18 2.07
CA ILE A 124 15.52 -7.53 0.64
C ILE A 124 14.10 -7.78 0.13
N ALA A 125 13.32 -8.60 0.85
CA ALA A 125 11.94 -8.90 0.47
C ALA A 125 11.04 -7.65 0.51
N MET A 126 11.18 -6.78 1.52
CA MET A 126 10.42 -5.54 1.62
C MET A 126 10.77 -4.53 0.52
N ALA A 127 12.06 -4.43 0.15
CA ALA A 127 12.48 -3.58 -0.96
C ALA A 127 11.83 -4.02 -2.27
N ASP A 128 11.87 -5.31 -2.58
CA ASP A 128 11.26 -5.88 -3.77
C ASP A 128 9.73 -5.78 -3.76
N ALA A 129 9.10 -5.97 -2.59
CA ALA A 129 7.66 -5.78 -2.44
C ALA A 129 7.25 -4.33 -2.73
N ALA A 130 8.05 -3.34 -2.32
CA ALA A 130 7.81 -1.93 -2.64
C ALA A 130 8.00 -1.66 -4.13
N ILE A 131 9.04 -2.21 -4.77
CA ILE A 131 9.27 -2.07 -6.22
C ILE A 131 8.07 -2.61 -7.01
N CYS A 132 7.63 -3.83 -6.72
CA CYS A 132 6.46 -4.45 -7.38
C CYS A 132 5.15 -3.69 -7.09
N SER A 133 4.97 -3.21 -5.87
CA SER A 133 3.78 -2.45 -5.51
C SER A 133 3.70 -1.11 -6.25
N TRP A 134 4.82 -0.41 -6.41
CA TRP A 134 4.89 0.83 -7.17
C TRP A 134 4.72 0.59 -8.67
N ASP A 135 5.33 -0.47 -9.21
CA ASP A 135 5.11 -0.89 -10.59
C ASP A 135 3.61 -1.09 -10.90
N ALA A 136 2.88 -1.82 -10.05
CA ALA A 136 1.44 -2.02 -10.21
C ALA A 136 0.65 -0.71 -10.08
N LYS A 137 0.97 0.13 -9.07
CA LYS A 137 0.31 1.42 -8.84
C LYS A 137 0.43 2.36 -10.05
N TYR A 138 1.62 2.44 -10.65
CA TYR A 138 1.89 3.24 -11.84
C TYR A 138 1.49 2.56 -13.16
N THR A 139 1.14 1.27 -13.13
CA THR A 139 0.50 0.61 -14.28
C THR A 139 -0.99 0.91 -14.34
N TYR A 140 -1.68 0.86 -13.20
CA TYR A 140 -3.15 0.95 -13.18
C TYR A 140 -3.70 2.34 -12.90
N HIS A 141 -2.96 3.19 -12.19
CA HIS A 141 -3.37 4.56 -11.88
C HIS A 141 -4.81 4.66 -11.32
N PHE A 142 -5.24 3.66 -10.56
CA PHE A 142 -6.62 3.55 -10.11
C PHE A 142 -6.92 4.49 -8.95
N TRP A 143 -8.11 5.06 -8.95
CA TRP A 143 -8.54 6.04 -7.95
C TRP A 143 -8.56 5.51 -6.51
N ARG A 144 -8.53 6.44 -5.55
CA ARG A 144 -8.74 6.14 -4.14
C ARG A 144 -10.25 6.11 -3.84
N PRO A 145 -10.70 5.31 -2.86
CA PRO A 145 -12.13 5.26 -2.48
C PRO A 145 -12.73 6.62 -2.14
N VAL A 146 -11.99 7.52 -1.47
CA VAL A 146 -12.46 8.89 -1.17
C VAL A 146 -12.84 9.68 -2.43
N THR A 147 -12.14 9.45 -3.54
CA THR A 147 -12.47 10.06 -4.84
C THR A 147 -13.71 9.41 -5.43
N ALA A 148 -13.76 8.07 -5.44
CA ALA A 148 -14.88 7.32 -6.00
C ALA A 148 -16.20 7.64 -5.30
N ILE A 149 -16.20 7.67 -3.97
CA ILE A 149 -17.38 7.91 -3.14
C ILE A 149 -17.86 9.37 -3.25
N ALA A 150 -16.95 10.32 -3.42
CA ALA A 150 -17.32 11.71 -3.63
C ALA A 150 -17.77 12.02 -5.06
N PHE A 151 -17.46 11.14 -6.02
CA PHE A 151 -17.85 11.28 -7.42
C PHE A 151 -19.29 10.80 -7.67
N ALA A 152 -19.71 9.73 -6.96
CA ALA A 152 -21.04 9.13 -7.06
C ALA A 152 -22.09 9.91 -6.25
#